data_AF-A0A8J5WUF8-F1
#
_entry.id   AF-A0A8J5WUF8-F1
#
_cell.length_a   1.000
_cell.length_b   1.000
_cell.length_c   1.000
_cell.angle_alpha   90.00
_cell.angle_beta   90.00
_cell.angle_gamma   90.00
#
_symmetry.space_group_name_H-M   'P 1'
#
loop_
_entity.id
_entity.type
_entity.pdbx_description
1 polymer ?
#
loop_
_entity_poly.entity_id
_entity_poly.type
_entity_poly.pdbx_seq_one_letter_code
_entity_poly.pdbx_strand_id
1 'polypeptide(L)'
;MVLGLYTFDAIGADGAPHLNAAADEDLIRVERAAAVALGPRAPEPPGTLFLTTRRVIWVSEADKGKAYAVEFLAVSLHAVSRDPEAYPSPCIYTQIETDDGSDEESDESDSEANQEIELSKVTEMRIIPSDPGQCILSQQFV
;
A
#
# COMPACT_ATOMS: atom_id res chain seq x y z
N MET A 1 -3.37 19.19 -4.27
CA MET A 1 -2.86 18.51 -3.08
C MET A 1 -3.13 17.04 -3.27
N VAL A 2 -2.11 16.27 -3.62
CA VAL A 2 -2.20 14.83 -3.79
C VAL A 2 -2.03 14.20 -2.41
N LEU A 3 -3.05 13.49 -1.90
CA LEU A 3 -2.88 12.70 -0.69
C LEU A 3 -2.15 11.42 -1.08
N GLY A 4 -0.89 11.29 -0.62
CA GLY A 4 -0.07 10.11 -0.79
C GLY A 4 -0.61 8.89 -0.01
N LEU A 5 0.27 8.20 0.70
CA LEU A 5 -0.14 7.13 1.62
C LEU A 5 -0.73 7.74 2.91
N TYR A 6 -1.84 7.20 3.39
CA TYR A 6 -2.46 7.61 4.65
C TYR A 6 -3.08 6.42 5.40
N THR A 7 -3.35 6.60 6.70
CA THR A 7 -4.03 5.59 7.51
C THR A 7 -5.50 5.54 7.19
N PHE A 8 -6.08 4.35 7.14
CA PHE A 8 -7.50 4.15 6.86
C PHE A 8 -8.21 3.55 8.08
N ASP A 9 -9.06 4.32 8.74
CA ASP A 9 -9.76 3.93 9.97
C ASP A 9 -11.18 3.40 9.73
N ALA A 10 -11.74 3.61 8.54
CA ALA A 10 -13.12 3.23 8.22
C ALA A 10 -13.28 1.74 7.85
N ILE A 11 -12.79 0.83 8.71
CA ILE A 11 -12.92 -0.62 8.53
C ILE A 11 -14.19 -1.14 9.23
N GLY A 12 -15.01 -1.88 8.49
CA GLY A 12 -16.21 -2.53 9.00
C GLY A 12 -15.91 -3.70 9.94
N ALA A 13 -16.93 -4.15 10.68
CA ALA A 13 -16.81 -5.28 11.61
C ALA A 13 -16.48 -6.62 10.91
N ASP A 14 -16.71 -6.70 9.60
CA ASP A 14 -16.36 -7.80 8.71
C ASP A 14 -14.90 -7.73 8.20
N GLY A 15 -14.17 -6.67 8.54
CA GLY A 15 -12.80 -6.43 8.06
C GLY A 15 -12.73 -5.81 6.67
N ALA A 16 -13.87 -5.45 6.06
CA ALA A 16 -13.91 -4.76 4.79
C ALA A 16 -13.87 -3.23 4.99
N PRO A 17 -13.14 -2.48 4.17
CA PRO A 17 -13.18 -1.02 4.22
C PRO A 17 -14.57 -0.52 3.80
N HIS A 18 -15.09 0.46 4.53
CA HIS A 18 -16.30 1.19 4.17
C HIS A 18 -15.99 2.11 2.99
N LEU A 19 -16.35 1.65 1.80
CA LEU A 19 -16.23 2.46 0.58
C LEU A 19 -17.28 3.58 0.61
N ASN A 20 -16.85 4.78 0.22
CA ASN A 20 -17.76 5.91 0.17
C ASN A 20 -18.62 5.81 -1.09
N ALA A 21 -19.79 5.19 -0.97
CA ALA A 21 -20.75 5.09 -2.08
C ALA A 21 -21.19 6.47 -2.64
N ALA A 22 -21.06 7.55 -1.86
CA ALA A 22 -21.35 8.90 -2.34
C ALA A 22 -20.24 9.47 -3.25
N ALA A 23 -19.05 8.84 -3.29
CA ALA A 23 -17.92 9.23 -4.12
C ALA A 23 -17.76 8.40 -5.40
N ASP A 24 -18.77 7.58 -5.74
CA ASP A 24 -18.75 6.63 -6.88
C ASP A 24 -17.54 5.67 -6.82
N GLU A 25 -17.24 5.21 -5.61
CA GLU A 25 -16.14 4.29 -5.36
C GLU A 25 -16.65 2.85 -5.25
N ASP A 26 -16.22 2.00 -6.17
CA ASP A 26 -16.58 0.59 -6.23
C ASP A 26 -15.38 -0.30 -5.89
N LEU A 27 -15.66 -1.42 -5.21
CA LEU A 27 -14.67 -2.46 -4.96
C LEU A 27 -14.41 -3.25 -6.23
N ILE A 28 -13.19 -3.17 -6.74
CA ILE A 28 -12.76 -3.91 -7.93
C ILE A 28 -12.28 -5.31 -7.57
N ARG A 29 -11.49 -5.44 -6.50
CA ARG A 29 -10.89 -6.73 -6.11
C ARG A 29 -10.55 -6.78 -4.63
N VAL A 30 -10.60 -7.99 -4.08
CA VAL A 30 -10.08 -8.30 -2.74
C VAL A 30 -9.02 -9.39 -2.86
N GLU A 31 -7.89 -9.14 -2.23
CA GLU A 31 -6.70 -9.97 -2.25
C GLU A 31 -6.32 -10.28 -0.81
N ARG A 32 -6.37 -11.55 -0.42
CA ARG A 32 -6.04 -11.97 0.96
C ARG A 32 -4.59 -12.38 1.07
N ALA A 33 -4.06 -12.31 2.30
CA ALA A 33 -2.66 -12.62 2.59
C ALA A 33 -1.66 -11.81 1.75
N ALA A 34 -1.98 -10.56 1.41
CA ALA A 34 -1.04 -9.63 0.79
C ALA A 34 -0.27 -8.87 1.87
N ALA A 35 1.06 -8.95 1.86
CA ALA A 35 1.90 -8.10 2.69
C ALA A 35 2.19 -6.78 1.98
N VAL A 36 2.46 -5.71 2.73
CA VAL A 36 2.89 -4.42 2.17
C VAL A 36 4.18 -3.96 2.83
N ALA A 37 5.17 -3.54 2.05
CA ALA A 37 6.36 -2.88 2.57
C ALA A 37 6.30 -1.39 2.24
N LEU A 38 6.59 -0.55 3.22
CA LEU A 38 6.60 0.91 3.08
C LEU A 38 8.04 1.41 3.10
N GLY A 39 8.50 1.97 1.97
CA GLY A 39 9.90 2.40 1.81
C GLY A 39 10.90 1.25 1.93
N PRO A 40 12.08 1.50 2.53
CA PRO A 40 13.13 0.48 2.73
C PRO A 40 12.85 -0.47 3.91
N ARG A 41 11.68 -0.38 4.55
CA ARG A 41 11.36 -1.17 5.75
C ARG A 41 11.02 -2.62 5.42
N ALA A 42 11.05 -3.43 6.47
CA ALA A 42 10.54 -4.80 6.41
C ALA A 42 9.04 -4.80 6.01
N PRO A 43 8.60 -5.81 5.24
CA PRO A 43 7.19 -5.94 4.90
C PRO A 43 6.35 -6.14 6.16
N GLU A 44 5.22 -5.46 6.19
CA GLU A 44 4.17 -5.66 7.16
C GLU A 44 3.66 -7.11 7.10
N PRO A 45 3.16 -7.66 8.23
CA PRO A 45 2.55 -8.97 8.27
C PRO A 45 1.46 -9.11 7.19
N PRO A 46 1.22 -10.29 6.61
CA PRO A 46 0.20 -10.46 5.59
C PRO A 46 -1.18 -9.95 6.05
N GLY A 47 -1.82 -9.18 5.17
CA GLY A 47 -3.12 -8.56 5.39
C GLY A 47 -4.07 -8.82 4.23
N THR A 48 -5.19 -8.10 4.22
CA THR A 48 -6.14 -8.09 3.10
C THR A 48 -6.04 -6.77 2.35
N LEU A 49 -5.77 -6.85 1.05
CA LEU A 49 -5.71 -5.73 0.13
C LEU A 49 -7.04 -5.62 -0.63
N PHE A 50 -7.63 -4.44 -0.59
CA PHE A 50 -8.86 -4.06 -1.25
C PHE A 50 -8.52 -3.05 -2.35
N LEU A 51 -8.73 -3.45 -3.59
CA LEU A 51 -8.56 -2.60 -4.75
C LEU A 51 -9.90 -1.97 -5.09
N THR A 52 -9.98 -0.65 -5.11
CA THR A 52 -11.19 0.07 -5.50
C THR A 52 -10.99 0.72 -6.87
N THR A 53 -11.97 1.47 -7.37
CA THR A 53 -11.83 2.29 -8.59
C THR A 53 -10.97 3.53 -8.39
N ARG A 54 -10.72 3.93 -7.14
CA ARG A 54 -10.05 5.20 -6.80
C ARG A 54 -8.75 5.04 -6.03
N ARG A 55 -8.65 3.98 -5.23
CA ARG A 55 -7.55 3.77 -4.29
C ARG A 55 -7.32 2.29 -4.00
N VAL A 56 -6.18 2.04 -3.40
CA VAL A 56 -5.82 0.74 -2.84
C VAL A 56 -5.84 0.86 -1.34
N ILE A 57 -6.55 -0.03 -0.67
CA ILE A 57 -6.67 -0.06 0.79
C ILE A 57 -6.10 -1.39 1.27
N TRP A 58 -5.07 -1.34 2.09
CA TRP A 58 -4.50 -2.51 2.75
C TRP A 58 -4.92 -2.54 4.21
N VAL A 59 -5.34 -3.70 4.70
CA VAL A 59 -5.79 -3.92 6.08
C VAL A 59 -4.95 -5.03 6.69
N SER A 60 -4.28 -4.76 7.80
CA SER A 60 -3.54 -5.76 8.55
C SER A 60 -4.50 -6.79 9.15
N GLU A 61 -4.25 -8.08 8.91
CA GLU A 61 -4.98 -9.14 9.62
C GLU A 61 -4.41 -9.38 11.03
N ALA A 62 -3.13 -9.08 11.24
CA ALA A 62 -2.47 -9.21 12.53
C ALA A 62 -2.91 -8.11 13.51
N ASP A 63 -3.07 -6.88 13.01
CA ASP A 63 -3.44 -5.70 13.79
C ASP A 63 -4.76 -5.12 13.29
N LYS A 64 -5.87 -5.46 13.98
CA LYS A 64 -7.25 -5.07 13.61
C LYS A 64 -7.57 -3.56 13.64
N GLY A 65 -6.57 -2.70 13.85
CA GLY A 65 -6.69 -1.24 13.75
C GLY A 65 -5.71 -0.62 12.75
N LYS A 66 -4.88 -1.42 12.08
CA LYS A 66 -3.84 -0.96 11.17
C LYS A 66 -4.28 -1.17 9.73
N ALA A 67 -4.64 -0.09 9.06
CA ALA A 67 -4.93 -0.10 7.64
C ALA A 67 -4.37 1.16 6.97
N TYR A 68 -4.01 0.99 5.71
CA TYR A 68 -3.38 2.01 4.88
C TYR A 68 -4.17 2.17 3.60
N ALA A 69 -4.29 3.39 3.11
CA ALA A 69 -4.90 3.68 1.83
C ALA A 69 -3.97 4.58 1.01
N VAL A 70 -3.91 4.32 -0.29
CA VAL A 70 -3.21 5.13 -1.27
C VAL A 70 -4.10 5.33 -2.48
N GLU A 71 -4.28 6.58 -2.92
CA GLU A 71 -5.05 6.90 -4.11
C GLU A 71 -4.24 6.61 -5.38
N PHE A 72 -4.88 6.12 -6.45
CA PHE A 72 -4.17 5.91 -7.71
C PHE A 72 -3.63 7.22 -8.30
N LEU A 73 -4.31 8.33 -8.03
CA LEU A 73 -3.84 9.67 -8.41
C LEU A 73 -2.50 10.02 -7.76
N ALA A 74 -2.19 9.42 -6.61
CA ALA A 74 -0.90 9.57 -5.95
C ALA A 74 0.12 8.53 -6.40
N VAL A 75 -0.23 7.50 -7.17
CA VAL A 75 0.73 6.53 -7.65
C VAL A 75 1.35 7.04 -8.95
N SER A 76 2.55 7.63 -8.88
CA SER A 76 3.28 8.11 -10.07
C SER A 76 3.76 6.96 -10.96
N LEU A 77 4.18 5.85 -10.36
CA LEU A 77 4.70 4.68 -11.08
C LEU A 77 4.26 3.39 -10.42
N HIS A 78 3.92 2.39 -11.23
CA HIS A 78 3.71 1.03 -10.77
C HIS A 78 4.47 0.05 -11.67
N ALA A 79 5.12 -0.94 -11.08
CA ALA A 79 5.86 -1.98 -11.78
C ALA A 79 5.67 -3.32 -11.09
N VAL A 80 5.61 -4.40 -11.86
CA VAL A 80 5.62 -5.76 -11.29
C VAL A 80 7.04 -6.28 -11.31
N SER A 81 7.59 -6.53 -10.14
CA SER A 81 8.83 -7.27 -9.99
C SER A 81 8.51 -8.74 -9.76
N ARG A 82 8.87 -9.60 -10.69
CA ARG A 82 8.87 -11.06 -10.51
C ARG A 82 10.29 -11.63 -10.51
N ASP A 83 11.26 -10.74 -10.56
CA ASP A 83 12.66 -11.11 -10.66
C ASP A 83 13.22 -11.37 -9.25
N PRO A 84 13.64 -12.61 -8.93
CA PRO A 84 14.24 -12.91 -7.65
C PRO A 84 15.54 -12.13 -7.39
N GLU A 85 16.21 -11.60 -8.43
CA GLU A 85 17.36 -10.70 -8.26
C GLU A 85 16.95 -9.31 -7.74
N ALA A 86 15.75 -8.84 -8.09
CA ALA A 86 15.24 -7.54 -7.66
C ALA A 86 14.51 -7.60 -6.31
N TYR A 87 13.75 -8.67 -6.06
CA TYR A 87 13.13 -8.93 -4.76
C TYR A 87 12.90 -10.45 -4.60
N PRO A 88 13.17 -11.04 -3.43
CA PRO A 88 13.11 -12.50 -3.25
C PRO A 88 11.72 -13.11 -3.51
N SER A 89 10.66 -12.29 -3.47
CA SER A 89 9.28 -12.67 -3.75
C SER A 89 8.69 -11.79 -4.85
N PRO A 90 7.77 -12.32 -5.67
CA PRO A 90 7.08 -11.50 -6.66
C PRO A 90 6.25 -10.42 -5.96
N CYS A 91 6.46 -9.16 -6.34
CA CYS A 91 5.84 -8.01 -5.71
C CYS A 91 5.50 -6.92 -6.73
N ILE A 92 4.61 -6.02 -6.34
CA ILE A 92 4.21 -4.86 -7.12
C ILE A 92 4.84 -3.66 -6.45
N TYR A 93 5.80 -3.06 -7.12
CA TYR A 93 6.39 -1.79 -6.72
C TYR A 93 5.46 -0.66 -7.14
N THR A 94 5.19 0.26 -6.22
CA THR A 94 4.45 1.49 -6.48
C THR A 94 5.23 2.66 -5.90
N GLN A 95 5.50 3.65 -6.74
CA GLN A 95 6.03 4.94 -6.34
C GLN A 95 4.86 5.89 -6.09
N ILE A 96 4.86 6.55 -4.94
CA ILE A 96 3.81 7.45 -4.47
C ILE A 96 4.34 8.88 -4.55
N GLU A 97 3.60 9.75 -5.23
CA GLU A 97 3.79 11.19 -5.24
C GLU A 97 3.29 11.78 -3.92
N THR A 98 4.15 12.55 -3.28
CA THR A 98 3.84 13.31 -2.08
C THR A 98 4.02 14.80 -2.39
N ASP A 99 3.19 15.66 -1.79
CA ASP A 99 3.22 17.12 -2.00
C ASP A 99 4.54 17.76 -1.52
N ASP A 100 5.30 17.04 -0.68
CA ASP A 100 6.62 17.44 -0.18
C ASP A 100 7.72 17.02 -1.18
N GLY A 101 7.72 17.68 -2.34
CA GLY A 101 8.72 17.53 -3.41
C GLY A 101 10.13 18.03 -3.03
N SER A 102 10.66 17.58 -1.90
CA SER A 102 12.04 17.80 -1.48
C SER A 102 12.76 16.46 -1.35
N ASP A 103 13.50 16.17 -2.41
CA ASP A 103 14.66 15.29 -2.46
C ASP A 103 15.73 15.78 -1.44
N GLU A 104 15.49 15.55 -0.15
CA GLU A 104 16.52 15.68 0.87
C GLU A 104 16.91 14.29 1.35
N GLU A 105 18.02 13.80 0.80
CA GLU A 105 18.85 12.77 1.39
C GLU A 105 18.97 13.03 2.90
N SER A 106 18.45 12.13 3.74
CA SER A 106 18.66 12.22 5.18
C SER A 106 18.69 10.83 5.80
N ASP A 107 19.94 10.39 5.93
CA ASP A 107 20.48 9.57 7.01
C ASP A 107 19.71 8.31 7.45
N GLU A 108 20.37 7.18 7.17
CA GLU A 108 20.49 6.05 8.07
C GLU A 108 20.56 6.44 9.57
N SER A 109 19.99 5.56 10.43
CA SER A 109 19.97 5.61 11.91
C SER A 109 18.66 6.19 12.49
N ASP A 110 17.94 5.58 13.42
CA ASP A 110 18.24 4.47 14.32
C ASP A 110 16.89 3.91 14.82
N SER A 111 16.98 2.70 15.36
CA SER A 111 16.11 2.05 16.33
C SER A 111 15.13 2.98 17.07
N GLU A 112 13.85 2.62 17.04
CA GLU A 112 13.08 2.22 18.23
C GLU A 112 11.65 1.90 17.74
N ALA A 113 11.15 0.74 18.16
CA ALA A 113 9.81 0.28 17.88
C ALA A 113 8.77 1.35 18.31
N ASN A 114 7.76 1.57 17.46
CA ASN A 114 6.52 2.31 17.76
C ASN A 114 6.49 3.85 17.55
N GLN A 115 7.27 4.42 16.63
CA GLN A 115 7.06 5.81 16.16
C GLN A 115 6.01 5.84 15.05
N GLU A 116 4.95 6.65 15.22
CA GLU A 116 3.88 6.86 14.24
C GLU A 116 4.49 7.10 12.85
N ILE A 117 4.24 6.19 11.92
CA ILE A 117 4.79 6.25 10.57
C ILE A 117 4.21 7.51 9.90
N GLU A 118 5.06 8.49 9.56
CA GLU A 118 4.66 9.63 8.75
C GLU A 118 4.38 9.18 7.31
N LEU A 119 3.20 8.61 7.08
CA LEU A 119 2.80 8.07 5.77
C LEU A 119 2.86 9.13 4.66
N SER A 120 2.69 10.40 5.01
CA SER A 120 2.85 11.54 4.10
C SER A 120 4.24 11.66 3.49
N LYS A 121 5.28 11.05 4.08
CA LYS A 121 6.66 11.02 3.58
C LYS A 121 6.99 9.71 2.84
N VAL A 122 6.07 8.75 2.84
CA VAL A 122 6.29 7.47 2.15
C VAL A 122 6.08 7.67 0.66
N THR A 123 7.19 7.67 -0.08
CA THR A 123 7.22 7.79 -1.54
C THR A 123 7.29 6.44 -2.24
N GLU A 124 7.43 5.34 -1.50
CA GLU A 124 7.54 4.00 -2.04
C GLU A 124 6.69 3.01 -1.24
N MET A 125 5.92 2.18 -1.94
CA MET A 125 5.16 1.08 -1.37
C MET A 125 5.33 -0.15 -2.24
N ARG A 126 5.48 -1.32 -1.62
CA ARG A 126 5.60 -2.62 -2.31
C ARG A 126 4.52 -3.55 -1.81
N ILE A 127 3.70 -4.06 -2.72
CA ILE A 127 2.66 -5.03 -2.41
C ILE A 127 3.18 -6.42 -2.74
N ILE A 128 3.23 -7.29 -1.75
CA ILE A 128 3.74 -8.66 -1.86
C ILE A 128 2.56 -9.61 -1.70
N PRO A 129 1.91 -10.04 -2.79
CA PRO A 129 0.88 -11.06 -2.71
C PRO A 129 1.48 -12.39 -2.26
N SER A 130 0.78 -13.14 -1.42
CA SER A 130 1.20 -14.50 -1.03
C SER A 130 1.13 -15.50 -2.18
N ASP A 131 0.30 -15.25 -3.19
CA ASP A 131 0.21 -16.10 -4.39
C ASP A 131 0.86 -15.40 -5.60
N PRO A 132 1.84 -16.03 -6.27
CA PRO A 132 2.52 -15.46 -7.42
C PRO A 132 1.60 -15.28 -8.65
N GLY A 133 0.49 -16.03 -8.70
CA GLY A 133 -0.55 -15.88 -9.71
C GLY A 133 -1.40 -14.64 -9.51
N GLN A 134 -1.36 -14.00 -8.34
CA GLN A 134 -2.14 -12.80 -8.03
C GLN A 134 -1.41 -11.49 -8.38
N CYS A 135 -0.19 -11.55 -8.94
CA CYS A 135 0.51 -10.41 -9.58
C CYS A 135 -0.19 -9.86 -10.84
N ILE A 136 -1.42 -10.30 -11.15
CA ILE A 136 -2.26 -9.77 -12.23
C ILE A 136 -2.79 -8.37 -11.88
N LEU A 137 -2.75 -7.98 -10.61
CA LEU A 137 -3.18 -6.66 -10.12
C LEU A 137 -2.61 -5.48 -10.93
N SER A 138 -1.42 -5.61 -11.53
CA SER A 138 -0.85 -4.55 -12.40
C SER A 138 -1.68 -4.17 -13.62
N GLN A 139 -2.49 -5.08 -14.18
CA GLN A 139 -3.34 -4.74 -15.32
C GLN A 139 -4.58 -3.93 -14.92
N GLN A 140 -4.79 -3.70 -13.63
CA GLN A 140 -5.96 -3.03 -13.08
C GLN A 140 -5.66 -1.62 -12.55
N PHE A 141 -4.38 -1.20 -12.57
CA PHE A 141 -3.93 0.18 -12.27
C PHE A 141 -3.94 1.09 -13.52
N VAL A 142 -4.59 0.65 -14.61
CA VAL A 142 -4.68 1.36 -15.91
C VAL A 142 -6.12 1.76 -16.20
#